data_AF-A0A1H3BA83-F1
#
_entry.id   AF-A0A1H3BA83-F1
#
_cell.length_a   1.000
_cell.length_b   1.000
_cell.length_c   1.000
_cell.angle_alpha   90.00
_cell.angle_beta   90.00
_cell.angle_gamma   90.00
#
_symmetry.space_group_name_H-M   'P 1'
#
loop_
_entity.id
_entity.type
_entity.pdbx_description
1 polymer ?
#
loop_
_entity_poly.entity_id
_entity_poly.type
_entity_poly.pdbx_seq_one_letter_code
_entity_poly.pdbx_strand_id
1 'polypeptide(L)'
;MKKIIYFAGLVTVIGVTAFTANCSQAEEAVPDNSLTFNASVVSDYRFRGISQTRLTPALQGGADYSNNPTGLYVGTWLSTLKWIKDSGGNGNIEWDIYAGKKGNFTQDLSYDFGILSYVYPSNDLHPSADTTEIYGQLGYGPAYIKYSHAVTNLFGFADSKNSGYLDIGANIDVTNGYTVNLHAGHQTVKNNSASSYNDWKVGLTKDFGFLSGSVAVIGTDTKNYVGPSPDRKNLGKTALVVSATKTF
;
A
#
# COMPACT_ATOMS: atom_id res chain seq x y z
N MET A 1 14.19 29.96 -20.46
CA MET A 1 13.03 29.76 -19.56
C MET A 1 12.97 28.28 -19.22
N LYS A 2 13.38 27.89 -18.00
CA LYS A 2 13.41 26.48 -17.58
C LYS A 2 11.95 26.03 -17.36
N LYS A 3 11.48 25.09 -18.18
CA LYS A 3 10.13 24.50 -18.04
C LYS A 3 10.09 23.65 -16.77
N ILE A 4 9.10 23.92 -15.93
CA ILE A 4 8.76 23.12 -14.75
C ILE A 4 8.10 21.84 -15.27
N ILE A 5 8.65 20.67 -14.91
CA ILE A 5 8.13 19.35 -15.29
C ILE A 5 7.30 18.84 -14.11
N TYR A 6 6.03 18.54 -14.35
CA TYR A 6 5.12 17.93 -13.38
C TYR A 6 5.07 16.43 -13.65
N PHE A 7 5.43 15.61 -12.67
CA PHE A 7 5.34 14.14 -12.76
C PHE A 7 3.97 13.65 -12.29
N ALA A 8 3.24 12.94 -13.16
CA ALA A 8 2.03 12.21 -12.81
C ALA A 8 2.41 10.82 -12.28
N GLY A 9 2.54 10.69 -10.97
CA GLY A 9 2.66 9.38 -10.33
C GLY A 9 1.30 8.69 -10.31
N LEU A 10 1.20 7.51 -10.93
CA LEU A 10 0.06 6.60 -10.79
C LEU A 10 -0.10 6.24 -9.31
N VAL A 11 -1.29 6.47 -8.74
CA VAL A 11 -1.57 6.09 -7.34
C VAL A 11 -1.83 4.59 -7.33
N THR A 12 -0.83 3.79 -6.98
CA THR A 12 -1.04 2.39 -6.61
C THR A 12 -0.89 2.31 -5.10
N VAL A 13 -2.00 2.14 -4.38
CA VAL A 13 -2.06 2.21 -2.90
C VAL A 13 -1.36 1.06 -2.17
N ILE A 14 -0.68 0.18 -2.89
CA ILE A 14 0.32 -0.73 -2.32
C ILE A 14 1.71 -0.37 -2.87
N GLY A 15 2.35 0.63 -2.26
CA GLY A 15 3.81 0.75 -2.15
C GLY A 15 4.64 0.77 -3.44
N VAL A 16 4.08 1.18 -4.59
CA VAL A 16 4.87 1.45 -5.80
C VAL A 16 4.33 2.71 -6.47
N THR A 17 4.74 3.88 -5.96
CA THR A 17 4.83 5.06 -6.82
C THR A 17 6.03 4.82 -7.74
N ALA A 18 5.78 4.43 -8.98
CA ALA A 18 6.82 4.39 -10.00
C ALA A 18 7.34 5.82 -10.23
N PHE A 19 8.55 6.10 -9.76
CA PHE A 19 9.32 7.26 -10.20
C PHE A 19 10.03 6.85 -11.48
N THR A 20 9.43 7.11 -12.63
CA THR A 20 10.09 6.84 -13.90
C THR A 20 11.26 7.81 -14.11
N ALA A 21 12.47 7.26 -14.19
CA ALA A 21 13.64 8.01 -14.63
C ALA A 21 13.57 8.28 -16.15
N ASN A 22 13.93 9.51 -16.54
CA ASN A 22 13.85 10.06 -17.89
C ASN A 22 14.35 9.14 -19.02
N CYS A 23 13.47 8.87 -19.98
CA CYS A 23 13.86 8.64 -21.38
C CYS A 23 13.23 9.76 -22.23
N SER A 24 14.03 10.44 -23.05
CA SER A 24 13.58 11.52 -23.93
C SER A 24 12.69 10.99 -25.07
N GLN A 25 11.44 10.69 -24.75
CA GLN A 25 10.36 10.61 -25.73
C GLN A 25 9.56 11.90 -25.65
N ALA A 26 9.00 12.34 -26.78
CA ALA A 26 8.09 13.48 -26.81
C ALA A 26 6.94 13.21 -25.85
N GLU A 27 6.96 13.89 -24.71
CA GLU A 27 6.02 13.68 -23.60
C GLU A 27 4.63 14.12 -24.08
N GLU A 28 3.71 13.17 -24.22
CA GLU A 28 2.30 13.50 -24.38
C GLU A 28 1.89 14.42 -23.23
N ALA A 29 1.14 15.48 -23.54
CA ALA A 29 0.69 16.40 -22.53
C ALA A 29 -0.13 15.64 -21.49
N VAL A 30 0.39 15.56 -20.27
CA VAL A 30 -0.30 14.95 -19.14
C VAL A 30 -1.66 15.66 -18.99
N PRO A 31 -2.79 14.96 -19.07
CA PRO A 31 -4.09 15.60 -18.97
C PRO A 31 -4.26 16.23 -17.59
N ASP A 32 -4.93 17.38 -17.50
CA ASP A 32 -5.14 18.06 -16.21
C ASP A 32 -5.84 17.16 -15.19
N ASN A 33 -6.72 16.29 -15.67
CA ASN A 33 -7.45 15.31 -14.88
C ASN A 33 -7.15 13.91 -15.42
N SER A 34 -6.77 13.01 -14.53
CA SER A 34 -6.52 11.61 -14.84
C SER A 34 -7.47 10.75 -14.01
N LEU A 35 -8.13 9.80 -14.69
CA LEU A 35 -8.91 8.74 -14.08
C LEU A 35 -8.25 7.42 -14.48
N THR A 36 -7.85 6.62 -13.50
CA THR A 36 -7.16 5.35 -13.71
C THR A 36 -7.90 4.24 -12.97
N PHE A 37 -7.93 3.05 -13.56
CA PHE A 37 -8.45 1.86 -12.89
C PHE A 37 -7.38 0.78 -12.83
N ASN A 38 -7.47 -0.09 -11.83
CA ASN A 38 -6.61 -1.26 -11.77
C ASN A 38 -7.36 -2.51 -11.31
N ALA A 39 -6.87 -3.66 -11.75
CA ALA A 39 -7.31 -4.97 -11.29
C ALA A 39 -6.10 -5.87 -11.10
N SER A 40 -6.07 -6.62 -10.00
CA SER A 40 -4.95 -7.50 -9.65
C SER A 40 -5.40 -8.85 -9.11
N VAL A 41 -4.59 -9.85 -9.38
CA VAL A 41 -4.61 -11.14 -8.66
C VAL A 41 -3.28 -11.28 -7.94
N VAL A 42 -3.32 -11.63 -6.66
CA VAL A 42 -2.14 -11.86 -5.83
C VAL A 42 -2.24 -13.22 -5.15
N SER A 43 -1.13 -13.92 -4.97
CA SER A 43 -1.11 -15.25 -4.33
C SER A 43 -1.41 -15.20 -2.83
N ASP A 44 -1.14 -14.07 -2.18
CA ASP A 44 -1.42 -13.78 -0.77
C ASP A 44 -1.47 -12.25 -0.57
N TYR A 45 -2.64 -11.71 -0.24
CA TYR A 45 -2.73 -10.29 0.13
C TYR A 45 -2.07 -10.08 1.50
N ARG A 46 -0.97 -9.32 1.52
CA ARG A 46 -0.22 -8.95 2.73
C ARG A 46 -0.24 -7.45 2.97
N PHE A 47 -0.76 -7.04 4.11
CA PHE A 47 -0.72 -5.67 4.61
C PHE A 47 0.32 -5.56 5.71
N ARG A 48 1.31 -4.67 5.55
CA ARG A 48 2.47 -4.53 6.47
C ARG A 48 3.09 -5.89 6.81
N GLY A 49 3.28 -6.73 5.78
CA GLY A 49 3.82 -8.09 5.91
C GLY A 49 2.88 -9.16 6.49
N ILE A 50 1.73 -8.81 7.08
CA ILE A 50 0.76 -9.76 7.63
C ILE A 50 -0.26 -10.17 6.56
N SER A 51 -0.44 -11.47 6.37
CA SER A 51 -1.45 -12.01 5.47
C SER A 51 -2.88 -11.68 5.93
N GLN A 52 -3.64 -11.01 5.07
CA GLN A 52 -5.04 -10.66 5.25
C GLN A 52 -5.98 -11.74 4.71
N THR A 53 -5.45 -12.67 3.92
CA THR A 53 -6.19 -13.70 3.18
C THR A 53 -5.85 -15.11 3.63
N ARG A 54 -5.20 -15.25 4.80
CA ARG A 54 -4.81 -16.54 5.36
C ARG A 54 -3.97 -17.38 4.38
N LEU A 55 -2.99 -16.74 3.75
CA LEU A 55 -2.03 -17.34 2.83
C LEU A 55 -2.68 -17.94 1.57
N THR A 56 -3.75 -17.30 1.08
CA THR A 56 -4.46 -17.75 -0.13
C THR A 56 -4.68 -16.59 -1.10
N PRO A 57 -4.96 -16.87 -2.38
CA PRO A 57 -5.07 -15.81 -3.37
C PRO A 57 -6.16 -14.78 -3.07
N ALA A 58 -5.92 -13.56 -3.52
CA ALA A 58 -6.84 -12.42 -3.40
C ALA A 58 -7.12 -11.79 -4.77
N LEU A 59 -8.34 -11.30 -4.93
CA LEU A 59 -8.71 -10.39 -6.01
C LEU A 59 -8.71 -8.97 -5.48
N GLN A 60 -8.14 -8.06 -6.26
CA GLN A 60 -7.97 -6.67 -5.86
C GLN A 60 -8.30 -5.75 -7.03
N GLY A 61 -8.71 -4.53 -6.73
CA GLY A 61 -8.90 -3.51 -7.75
C GLY A 61 -9.13 -2.13 -7.15
N GLY A 62 -9.01 -1.11 -7.97
CA GLY A 62 -9.16 0.26 -7.52
C GLY A 62 -9.46 1.24 -8.64
N ALA A 63 -9.80 2.45 -8.23
CA ALA A 63 -10.05 3.58 -9.09
C ALA A 63 -9.45 4.85 -8.47
N ASP A 64 -8.76 5.63 -9.30
CA ASP A 64 -7.99 6.78 -8.87
C ASP A 64 -8.30 7.98 -9.75
N TYR A 65 -8.69 9.08 -9.12
CA TYR A 65 -8.78 10.39 -9.76
C TYR A 65 -7.64 11.28 -9.27
N SER A 66 -6.94 11.94 -10.19
CA SER A 66 -5.91 12.93 -9.89
C SER A 66 -6.12 14.19 -10.71
N ASN A 67 -6.06 15.36 -10.06
CA ASN A 67 -5.92 16.64 -10.72
C ASN A 67 -4.44 17.05 -10.72
N ASN A 68 -3.78 16.93 -11.87
CA ASN A 68 -2.33 17.13 -12.01
C ASN A 68 -1.86 18.57 -11.71
N PRO A 69 -2.58 19.64 -12.11
CA PRO A 69 -2.17 21.01 -11.80
C PRO A 69 -2.15 21.30 -10.29
N THR A 70 -3.10 20.76 -9.53
CA THR A 70 -3.18 21.00 -8.08
C THR A 70 -2.48 19.92 -7.25
N GLY A 71 -2.24 18.75 -7.83
CA GLY A 71 -1.74 17.57 -7.11
C GLY A 71 -2.76 16.92 -6.18
N LEU A 72 -4.03 17.37 -6.19
CA LEU A 72 -5.11 16.76 -5.42
C LEU A 72 -5.52 15.43 -6.04
N TYR A 73 -5.79 14.44 -5.20
CA TYR A 73 -6.31 13.16 -5.64
C TYR A 73 -7.33 12.59 -4.66
N VAL A 74 -8.16 11.70 -5.17
CA VAL A 74 -9.07 10.85 -4.41
C VAL A 74 -9.12 9.49 -5.10
N GLY A 75 -9.20 8.43 -4.32
CA GLY A 75 -9.30 7.11 -4.90
C GLY A 75 -9.86 6.10 -3.91
N THR A 76 -10.01 4.90 -4.43
CA THR A 76 -10.50 3.78 -3.68
C THR A 76 -9.85 2.49 -4.15
N TRP A 77 -9.68 1.57 -3.21
CA TRP A 77 -9.12 0.26 -3.45
C TRP A 77 -9.91 -0.79 -2.68
N LEU A 78 -10.04 -1.98 -3.25
CA LEU A 78 -10.74 -3.09 -2.65
C LEU A 78 -9.91 -4.36 -2.77
N SER A 79 -10.00 -5.22 -1.76
CA SER A 79 -9.48 -6.58 -1.83
C SER A 79 -10.35 -7.56 -1.09
N THR A 80 -10.40 -8.79 -1.60
CA THR A 80 -10.90 -9.92 -0.81
C THR A 80 -9.99 -10.18 0.38
N LEU A 81 -10.57 -10.51 1.53
CA LEU A 81 -9.86 -10.87 2.75
C LEU A 81 -10.57 -11.99 3.52
N LYS A 82 -9.90 -12.48 4.56
CA LYS A 82 -10.46 -13.50 5.48
C LYS A 82 -10.31 -13.12 6.95
N TRP A 83 -9.41 -12.21 7.28
CA TRP A 83 -9.00 -11.96 8.66
C TRP A 83 -10.13 -11.49 9.59
N ILE A 84 -11.11 -10.72 9.08
CA ILE A 84 -12.28 -10.29 9.86
C ILE A 84 -13.06 -11.51 10.40
N LYS A 85 -13.37 -12.48 9.51
CA LYS A 85 -14.01 -13.74 9.90
C LYS A 85 -13.15 -14.58 10.82
N ASP A 86 -11.85 -14.60 10.56
CA ASP A 86 -10.90 -15.36 11.38
C ASP A 86 -10.77 -14.80 12.80
N SER A 87 -11.03 -13.51 12.98
CA SER A 87 -11.09 -12.81 14.27
C SER A 87 -12.47 -12.86 14.94
N GLY A 88 -13.44 -13.58 14.36
CA GLY A 88 -14.78 -13.78 14.94
C GLY A 88 -15.83 -12.76 14.52
N GLY A 89 -15.54 -11.89 13.55
CA GLY A 89 -16.50 -10.96 12.97
C GLY A 89 -17.07 -11.42 11.62
N ASN A 90 -17.75 -10.52 10.94
CA ASN A 90 -18.33 -10.73 9.61
C ASN A 90 -17.70 -9.78 8.58
N GLY A 91 -17.15 -10.33 7.49
CA GLY A 91 -16.57 -9.50 6.43
C GLY A 91 -15.64 -10.30 5.53
N ASN A 92 -15.63 -10.00 4.25
CA ASN A 92 -14.79 -10.67 3.26
C ASN A 92 -14.14 -9.70 2.27
N ILE A 93 -14.35 -8.41 2.46
CA ILE A 93 -13.84 -7.33 1.64
C ILE A 93 -13.20 -6.29 2.55
N GLU A 94 -12.05 -5.79 2.14
CA GLU A 94 -11.50 -4.51 2.57
C GLU A 94 -11.88 -3.48 1.52
N TRP A 95 -12.37 -2.33 1.96
CA TRP A 95 -12.66 -1.18 1.12
C TRP A 95 -11.93 0.04 1.65
N ASP A 96 -10.88 0.40 0.94
CA ASP A 96 -10.06 1.55 1.24
C ASP A 96 -10.56 2.77 0.48
N ILE A 97 -10.65 3.89 1.17
CA ILE A 97 -11.00 5.19 0.62
C ILE A 97 -9.95 6.19 1.07
N TYR A 98 -9.36 6.91 0.11
CA TYR A 98 -8.28 7.83 0.39
C TYR A 98 -8.39 9.10 -0.43
N ALA A 99 -7.84 10.17 0.12
CA ALA A 99 -7.65 11.43 -0.56
C ALA A 99 -6.40 12.13 -0.03
N GLY A 100 -5.81 12.98 -0.85
CA GLY A 100 -4.60 13.68 -0.45
C GLY A 100 -4.12 14.69 -1.46
N LYS A 101 -2.92 15.20 -1.20
CA LYS A 101 -2.20 16.12 -2.06
C LYS A 101 -0.76 15.65 -2.18
N LYS A 102 -0.32 15.48 -3.42
CA LYS A 102 1.07 15.14 -3.75
C LYS A 102 1.68 16.20 -4.65
N GLY A 103 3.01 16.25 -4.66
CA GLY A 103 3.74 17.16 -5.53
C GLY A 103 5.22 17.11 -5.28
N ASN A 104 5.92 18.12 -5.79
CA ASN A 104 7.36 18.24 -5.71
C ASN A 104 7.73 19.56 -5.02
N PHE A 105 8.60 19.50 -4.00
CA PHE A 105 9.25 20.69 -3.45
C PHE A 105 10.41 21.13 -4.34
N THR A 106 11.16 20.16 -4.85
CA THR A 106 12.24 20.35 -5.83
C THR A 106 12.16 19.26 -6.89
N GLN A 107 13.06 19.25 -7.88
CA GLN A 107 13.09 18.20 -8.89
C GLN A 107 13.27 16.79 -8.30
N ASP A 108 14.01 16.67 -7.19
CA ASP A 108 14.37 15.38 -6.60
C ASP A 108 13.59 15.08 -5.30
N LEU A 109 12.96 16.09 -4.69
CA LEU A 109 12.25 15.97 -3.41
C LEU A 109 10.73 16.10 -3.62
N SER A 110 10.02 15.00 -3.41
CA SER A 110 8.57 14.91 -3.51
C SER A 110 7.90 14.84 -2.14
N TYR A 111 6.60 15.12 -2.11
CA TYR A 111 5.75 14.93 -0.94
C TYR A 111 4.41 14.28 -1.32
N ASP A 112 3.82 13.61 -0.35
CA ASP A 112 2.43 13.16 -0.38
C ASP A 112 1.86 13.19 1.04
N PHE A 113 0.78 13.92 1.26
CA PHE A 113 0.04 13.93 2.52
C PHE A 113 -1.41 13.59 2.25
N GLY A 114 -1.98 12.73 3.08
CA GLY A 114 -3.33 12.26 2.86
C GLY A 114 -4.00 11.67 4.08
N ILE A 115 -5.24 11.27 3.85
CA ILE A 115 -6.06 10.48 4.74
C ILE A 115 -6.41 9.17 4.02
N LEU A 116 -6.44 8.08 4.77
CA LEU A 116 -6.81 6.76 4.30
C LEU A 116 -7.71 6.11 5.35
N SER A 117 -8.89 5.70 4.93
CA SER A 117 -9.83 4.92 5.74
C SER A 117 -9.92 3.52 5.19
N TYR A 118 -9.55 2.54 6.01
CA TYR A 118 -9.76 1.12 5.78
C TYR A 118 -11.12 0.75 6.35
N VAL A 119 -12.06 0.43 5.48
CA VAL A 119 -13.43 0.07 5.86
C VAL A 119 -13.65 -1.41 5.57
N TYR A 120 -14.29 -2.09 6.50
CA TYR A 120 -14.62 -3.51 6.37
C TYR A 120 -16.14 -3.65 6.34
N PRO A 121 -16.77 -3.65 5.14
CA PRO A 121 -18.21 -3.78 5.05
C PRO A 121 -18.72 -5.02 5.79
N SER A 122 -19.79 -4.81 6.58
CA SER A 122 -20.40 -5.82 7.46
C SER A 122 -19.59 -6.23 8.69
N ASN A 123 -18.42 -5.63 8.94
CA ASN A 123 -17.64 -5.85 10.17
C ASN A 123 -18.46 -5.50 11.41
N ASP A 124 -18.49 -6.44 12.35
CA ASP A 124 -19.17 -6.38 13.65
C ASP A 124 -18.20 -6.67 14.81
N LEU A 125 -16.89 -6.59 14.57
CA LEU A 125 -15.89 -6.64 15.64
C LEU A 125 -16.05 -5.47 16.62
N HIS A 126 -15.81 -5.75 17.90
CA HIS A 126 -15.80 -4.76 18.97
C HIS A 126 -14.49 -4.84 19.77
N PRO A 127 -13.60 -3.84 19.66
CA PRO A 127 -13.74 -2.60 18.89
C PRO A 127 -13.72 -2.84 17.36
N SER A 128 -14.23 -1.85 16.61
CA SER A 128 -14.30 -1.94 15.14
C SER A 128 -12.92 -2.15 14.50
N ALA A 129 -12.90 -2.93 13.42
CA ALA A 129 -11.73 -3.07 12.54
C ALA A 129 -11.49 -1.83 11.69
N ASP A 130 -12.55 -1.05 11.42
CA ASP A 130 -12.45 0.16 10.61
C ASP A 130 -11.42 1.10 11.21
N THR A 131 -10.49 1.52 10.36
CA THR A 131 -9.33 2.31 10.78
C THR A 131 -9.18 3.50 9.87
N THR A 132 -9.01 4.69 10.44
CA THR A 132 -8.60 5.87 9.69
C THR A 132 -7.20 6.28 10.11
N GLU A 133 -6.34 6.46 9.11
CA GLU A 133 -4.99 6.98 9.27
C GLU A 133 -4.85 8.30 8.51
N ILE A 134 -4.12 9.24 9.09
CA ILE A 134 -3.51 10.34 8.35
C ILE A 134 -2.04 9.98 8.09
N TYR A 135 -1.49 10.43 6.98
CA TYR A 135 -0.10 10.14 6.66
C TYR A 135 0.62 11.28 5.97
N GLY A 136 1.95 11.20 6.04
CA GLY A 136 2.86 12.01 5.26
C GLY A 136 4.00 11.16 4.71
N GLN A 137 4.40 11.44 3.49
CA GLN A 137 5.50 10.81 2.79
C GLN A 137 6.40 11.87 2.18
N LEU A 138 7.70 11.62 2.23
CA LEU A 138 8.72 12.33 1.47
C LEU A 138 9.44 11.34 0.56
N GLY A 139 9.65 11.72 -0.69
CA GLY A 139 10.41 10.93 -1.66
C GLY A 139 11.69 11.65 -2.07
N TYR A 140 12.78 10.89 -2.23
CA TYR A 140 14.04 11.38 -2.79
C TYR A 140 14.61 10.38 -3.79
N GLY A 141 14.53 10.72 -5.08
CA GLY A 141 14.86 9.80 -6.17
C GLY A 141 14.03 8.50 -6.06
N PRO A 142 14.65 7.30 -6.07
CA PRO A 142 13.92 6.04 -5.96
C PRO A 142 13.42 5.75 -4.54
N ALA A 143 13.90 6.47 -3.53
CA ALA A 143 13.68 6.17 -2.12
C ALA A 143 12.54 7.02 -1.53
N TYR A 144 11.93 6.52 -0.46
CA TYR A 144 10.93 7.26 0.29
C TYR A 144 10.97 6.94 1.79
N ILE A 145 10.39 7.86 2.56
CA ILE A 145 10.00 7.65 3.95
C ILE A 145 8.54 8.07 4.11
N LYS A 146 7.73 7.24 4.75
CA LYS A 146 6.32 7.49 5.03
C LYS A 146 6.01 7.21 6.49
N TYR A 147 5.21 8.06 7.09
CA TYR A 147 4.64 7.83 8.42
C TYR A 147 3.12 7.90 8.35
N SER A 148 2.46 6.87 8.87
CA SER A 148 1.00 6.79 9.00
C SER A 148 0.61 6.78 10.47
N HIS A 149 -0.40 7.56 10.84
CA HIS A 149 -0.87 7.76 12.21
C HIS A 149 -2.36 7.45 12.32
N ALA A 150 -2.72 6.46 13.12
CA ALA A 150 -4.11 6.06 13.33
C ALA A 150 -4.84 7.09 14.22
N VAL A 151 -5.94 7.65 13.70
CA VAL A 151 -6.82 8.59 14.42
C VAL A 151 -8.04 7.90 15.05
N THR A 152 -8.18 6.59 14.81
CA THR A 152 -9.14 5.65 15.42
C THR A 152 -8.37 4.50 16.10
N ASN A 153 -9.09 3.56 16.73
CA ASN A 153 -8.47 2.28 17.07
C ASN A 153 -7.93 1.60 15.81
N LEU A 154 -6.75 0.99 15.92
CA LEU A 154 -6.05 0.32 14.84
C LEU A 154 -6.58 -1.11 14.71
N PHE A 155 -7.27 -1.42 13.61
CA PHE A 155 -7.63 -2.77 13.15
C PHE A 155 -8.20 -3.69 14.24
N GLY A 156 -9.13 -3.19 15.06
CA GLY A 156 -9.77 -3.99 16.12
C GLY A 156 -8.94 -4.16 17.40
N PHE A 157 -7.78 -3.52 17.52
CA PHE A 157 -7.06 -3.44 18.79
C PHE A 157 -7.71 -2.41 19.72
N ALA A 158 -8.10 -2.82 20.92
CA ALA A 158 -8.69 -1.93 21.91
C ALA A 158 -7.69 -0.87 22.41
N ASP A 159 -8.21 0.35 22.63
CA ASP A 159 -7.45 1.50 23.16
C ASP A 159 -6.13 1.77 22.42
N SER A 160 -6.16 1.61 21.10
CA SER A 160 -4.97 1.66 20.24
C SER A 160 -4.93 2.88 19.32
N LYS A 161 -5.83 3.85 19.52
CA LYS A 161 -5.74 5.16 18.85
C LYS A 161 -4.37 5.79 19.09
N ASN A 162 -3.84 6.46 18.05
CA ASN A 162 -2.47 6.97 18.00
C ASN A 162 -1.40 5.88 17.85
N SER A 163 -1.78 4.72 17.32
CA SER A 163 -0.83 3.78 16.72
C SER A 163 -0.15 4.42 15.51
N GLY A 164 1.07 3.99 15.21
CA GLY A 164 1.88 4.56 14.14
C GLY A 164 2.54 3.49 13.29
N TYR A 165 2.81 3.81 12.04
CA TYR A 165 3.58 2.97 11.13
C TYR A 165 4.61 3.81 10.39
N LEU A 166 5.88 3.46 10.58
CA LEU A 166 7.00 4.03 9.82
C LEU A 166 7.35 3.08 8.69
N ASP A 167 7.50 3.60 7.49
CA ASP A 167 7.81 2.88 6.27
C ASP A 167 8.97 3.57 5.57
N ILE A 168 10.03 2.82 5.27
CA ILE A 168 11.13 3.25 4.42
C ILE A 168 11.29 2.26 3.27
N GLY A 169 11.53 2.78 2.07
CA GLY A 169 11.65 1.92 0.91
C GLY A 169 12.35 2.56 -0.25
N ALA A 170 12.56 1.75 -1.30
CA ALA A 170 13.06 2.20 -2.58
C ALA A 170 12.51 1.37 -3.73
N ASN A 171 12.15 2.04 -4.83
CA ASN A 171 11.79 1.43 -6.10
C ASN A 171 12.84 1.81 -7.12
N ILE A 172 13.79 0.90 -7.35
CA ILE A 172 14.97 1.16 -8.18
C ILE A 172 14.68 0.61 -9.57
N ASP A 173 14.50 1.52 -10.53
CA ASP A 173 14.38 1.14 -11.92
C ASP A 173 15.69 0.55 -12.44
N VAL A 174 15.59 -0.66 -12.95
CA VAL A 174 16.66 -1.42 -13.60
C VAL A 174 16.37 -1.42 -15.12
N THR A 175 17.35 -1.81 -15.91
CA THR A 175 17.18 -1.92 -17.37
C THR A 175 16.06 -2.92 -17.75
N ASN A 176 15.48 -2.73 -18.95
CA ASN A 176 14.46 -3.58 -19.54
C ASN A 176 13.12 -3.64 -18.77
N GLY A 177 12.69 -2.55 -18.13
CA GLY A 177 11.38 -2.46 -17.47
C GLY A 177 11.25 -3.32 -16.21
N TYR A 178 12.38 -3.67 -15.60
CA TYR A 178 12.44 -4.30 -14.29
C TYR A 178 12.61 -3.23 -13.22
N THR A 179 11.92 -3.38 -12.08
CA THR A 179 12.07 -2.50 -10.93
C THR A 179 12.33 -3.37 -9.70
N VAL A 180 13.43 -3.10 -8.98
CA VAL A 180 13.71 -3.73 -7.69
C VAL A 180 12.96 -2.96 -6.61
N ASN A 181 12.14 -3.66 -5.83
CA ASN A 181 11.31 -3.10 -4.78
C ASN A 181 11.89 -3.48 -3.41
N LEU A 182 12.31 -2.49 -2.64
CA LEU A 182 12.84 -2.64 -1.28
C LEU A 182 11.94 -1.93 -0.28
N HIS A 183 11.79 -2.51 0.90
CA HIS A 183 10.94 -2.00 1.97
C HIS A 183 11.41 -2.51 3.33
N ALA A 184 11.36 -1.63 4.33
CA ALA A 184 11.40 -1.99 5.74
C ALA A 184 10.41 -1.09 6.50
N GLY A 185 9.61 -1.71 7.37
CA GLY A 185 8.57 -1.03 8.13
C GLY A 185 8.59 -1.38 9.61
N HIS A 186 8.02 -0.48 10.42
CA HIS A 186 7.79 -0.70 11.84
C HIS A 186 6.37 -0.26 12.23
N GLN A 187 5.55 -1.22 12.67
CA GLN A 187 4.24 -0.98 13.25
C GLN A 187 4.36 -0.85 14.76
N THR A 188 3.91 0.29 15.28
CA THR A 188 3.65 0.49 16.71
C THR A 188 2.14 0.41 16.95
N VAL A 189 1.71 -0.49 17.83
CA VAL A 189 0.33 -0.59 18.29
C VAL A 189 0.25 0.01 19.69
N LYS A 190 -0.40 1.17 19.80
CA LYS A 190 -0.53 1.90 21.07
C LYS A 190 -1.21 1.00 22.10
N ASN A 191 -0.68 1.01 23.32
CA ASN A 191 -1.15 0.21 24.46
C ASN A 191 -1.15 -1.32 24.22
N ASN A 192 -0.47 -1.80 23.18
CA ASN A 192 -0.33 -3.22 22.88
C ASN A 192 1.02 -3.51 22.18
N SER A 193 2.12 -3.38 22.92
CA SER A 193 3.48 -3.60 22.37
C SER A 193 3.70 -5.02 21.85
N ALA A 194 2.98 -6.02 22.37
CA ALA A 194 3.02 -7.38 21.85
C ALA A 194 2.52 -7.48 20.40
N SER A 195 1.67 -6.54 19.95
CA SER A 195 1.21 -6.47 18.57
C SER A 195 2.04 -5.52 17.70
N SER A 196 3.12 -4.94 18.24
CA SER A 196 4.07 -4.12 17.47
C SER A 196 5.15 -5.02 16.85
N TYR A 197 5.59 -4.70 15.63
CA TYR A 197 6.50 -5.57 14.88
C TYR A 197 7.20 -4.83 13.73
N ASN A 198 8.23 -5.47 13.18
CA ASN A 198 8.92 -5.04 11.97
C ASN A 198 8.54 -5.92 10.79
N ASP A 199 8.47 -5.32 9.61
CA ASP A 199 8.26 -6.03 8.35
C ASP A 199 9.26 -5.60 7.27
N TRP A 200 9.43 -6.43 6.27
CA TRP A 200 10.36 -6.18 5.17
C TRP A 200 9.88 -6.83 3.86
N LYS A 201 10.31 -6.27 2.74
CA LYS A 201 10.11 -6.83 1.41
C LYS A 201 11.36 -6.63 0.55
N VAL A 202 11.70 -7.68 -0.20
CA VAL A 202 12.57 -7.61 -1.37
C VAL A 202 11.81 -8.21 -2.55
N GLY A 203 11.60 -7.42 -3.59
CA GLY A 203 10.83 -7.84 -4.75
C GLY A 203 11.39 -7.36 -6.06
N LEU A 204 10.87 -7.95 -7.13
CA LEU A 204 11.14 -7.58 -8.50
C LEU A 204 9.79 -7.46 -9.21
N THR A 205 9.57 -6.30 -9.80
CA THR A 205 8.42 -6.03 -10.67
C THR A 205 8.91 -5.95 -12.10
N LYS A 206 8.12 -6.47 -13.04
CA LYS A 206 8.36 -6.39 -14.48
C LYS A 206 7.12 -5.80 -15.14
N ASP A 207 7.29 -4.69 -15.84
CA ASP A 207 6.27 -4.15 -16.72
C ASP A 207 6.36 -4.81 -18.11
N PHE A 208 5.29 -5.46 -18.54
CA PHE A 208 5.14 -6.08 -19.86
C PHE A 208 4.40 -5.17 -20.86
N GLY A 209 4.11 -3.93 -20.48
CA GLY A 209 3.41 -2.90 -21.27
C GLY A 209 1.88 -3.00 -21.20
N PHE A 210 1.33 -4.21 -21.15
CA PHE A 210 -0.12 -4.45 -21.01
C PHE A 210 -0.52 -4.99 -19.63
N LEU A 211 0.47 -5.36 -18.82
CA LEU A 211 0.36 -6.02 -17.53
C LEU A 211 1.67 -5.82 -16.76
N SER A 212 1.58 -5.64 -15.45
CA SER A 212 2.72 -5.71 -14.54
C SER A 212 2.69 -7.03 -13.77
N GLY A 213 3.81 -7.76 -13.78
CA GLY A 213 4.00 -8.95 -12.95
C GLY A 213 4.98 -8.68 -11.82
N SER A 214 4.74 -9.22 -10.63
CA SER A 214 5.67 -9.09 -9.51
C SER A 214 5.96 -10.42 -8.82
N VAL A 215 7.18 -10.53 -8.29
CA VAL A 215 7.60 -11.58 -7.37
C VAL A 215 8.30 -10.93 -6.20
N ALA A 216 7.91 -11.27 -4.97
CA ALA A 216 8.49 -10.67 -3.77
C ALA A 216 8.64 -11.69 -2.64
N VAL A 217 9.73 -11.58 -1.89
CA VAL A 217 9.86 -12.20 -0.57
C VAL A 217 9.46 -11.16 0.46
N ILE A 218 8.46 -11.50 1.28
CA ILE A 218 7.89 -10.62 2.30
C ILE A 218 7.94 -11.34 3.64
N GLY A 219 8.34 -10.68 4.71
CA GLY A 219 8.35 -11.26 6.05
C GLY A 219 8.21 -10.25 7.17
N THR A 220 7.99 -10.76 8.38
CA THR A 220 7.96 -9.99 9.61
C THR A 220 8.77 -10.68 10.70
N ASP A 221 9.07 -9.97 11.80
CA ASP A 221 9.69 -10.55 13.00
C ASP A 221 8.68 -11.09 14.03
N THR A 222 7.38 -10.89 13.79
CA THR A 222 6.31 -11.28 14.71
C THR A 222 5.80 -12.70 14.49
N LYS A 223 5.35 -13.31 15.60
CA LYS A 223 4.63 -14.58 15.63
C LYS A 223 3.23 -14.44 16.23
N ASN A 224 2.82 -13.21 16.58
CA ASN A 224 1.60 -12.95 17.33
C ASN A 224 0.37 -12.84 16.43
N TYR A 225 0.57 -12.69 15.12
CA TYR A 225 -0.48 -12.69 14.12
C TYR A 225 -0.69 -14.10 13.58
N VAL A 226 -1.73 -14.76 14.05
CA VAL A 226 -2.05 -16.15 13.70
C VAL A 226 -3.45 -16.27 13.12
N GLY A 227 -3.63 -17.23 12.22
CA GLY A 227 -4.94 -17.62 11.71
C GLY A 227 -5.80 -18.33 12.77
N PRO A 228 -7.02 -18.75 12.40
CA PRO A 228 -7.96 -19.34 13.34
C PRO A 228 -7.51 -20.71 13.86
N SER A 229 -8.07 -21.11 15.01
CA SER A 229 -7.92 -22.44 15.59
C SER A 229 -8.49 -23.53 14.66
N PRO A 230 -7.94 -24.76 14.64
CA PRO A 230 -6.82 -25.26 15.44
C PRO A 230 -5.43 -24.98 14.85
N ASP A 231 -5.34 -24.67 13.56
CA ASP A 231 -4.06 -24.60 12.84
C ASP A 231 -3.15 -23.45 13.31
N ARG A 232 -3.74 -22.32 13.74
CA ARG A 232 -3.01 -21.12 14.21
C ARG A 232 -1.81 -20.74 13.32
N LYS A 233 -1.99 -20.80 12.00
CA LYS A 233 -0.93 -20.52 11.02
C LYS A 233 -0.35 -19.12 11.26
N ASN A 234 0.98 -19.01 11.37
CA ASN A 234 1.62 -17.70 11.44
C ASN A 234 1.38 -16.93 10.13
N LEU A 235 0.64 -15.82 10.21
CA LEU A 235 0.26 -14.98 9.09
C LEU A 235 1.37 -13.99 8.68
N GLY A 236 2.33 -13.73 9.57
CA GLY A 236 3.52 -12.89 9.31
C GLY A 236 4.75 -13.68 8.85
N LYS A 237 4.66 -15.01 8.75
CA LYS A 237 5.79 -15.84 8.32
C LYS A 237 6.32 -15.38 6.96
N THR A 238 7.63 -15.46 6.76
CA THR A 238 8.26 -15.17 5.46
C THR A 238 7.62 -16.02 4.36
N ALA A 239 7.24 -15.39 3.26
CA ALA A 239 6.65 -16.06 2.11
C ALA A 239 7.08 -15.41 0.80
N LEU A 240 7.07 -16.23 -0.25
CA LEU A 240 7.10 -15.77 -1.63
C LEU A 240 5.68 -15.39 -2.05
N VAL A 241 5.52 -14.17 -2.57
CA VAL A 241 4.27 -13.64 -3.08
C VAL A 241 4.45 -13.29 -4.55
N VAL A 242 3.47 -13.67 -5.37
CA VAL A 242 3.43 -13.33 -6.79
C VAL A 242 2.15 -12.57 -7.09
N SER A 243 2.21 -11.59 -7.99
CA SER A 243 1.04 -10.86 -8.45
C SER A 243 1.07 -10.58 -9.94
N ALA A 244 -0.12 -10.35 -10.49
CA ALA A 244 -0.32 -9.79 -11.81
C ALA A 244 -1.34 -8.65 -11.70
N THR A 245 -1.01 -7.50 -12.24
CA THR A 245 -1.79 -6.26 -12.15
C THR A 245 -1.95 -5.66 -13.54
N LYS A 246 -3.18 -5.29 -13.89
CA LYS A 246 -3.48 -4.52 -15.09
C LYS A 246 -4.05 -3.17 -14.70
N THR A 247 -3.54 -2.14 -15.36
CA THR A 247 -4.02 -0.76 -15.27
C THR A 247 -4.77 -0.40 -16.56
N PHE A 248 -5.86 0.36 -16.43
CA PHE A 248 -6.72 0.82 -17.52
C PHE A 248 -6.86 2.34 -17.49
#